data_AF-A0A957UKJ9-F1
#
_entry.id   AF-A0A957UKJ9-F1
#
_cell.length_a   1.000
_cell.length_b   1.000
_cell.length_c   1.000
_cell.angle_alpha   90.00
_cell.angle_beta   90.00
_cell.angle_gamma   90.00
#
_symmetry.space_group_name_H-M   'P 1'
#
loop_
_entity.id
_entity.type
_entity.pdbx_description
1 polymer ?
#
loop_
_entity_poly.entity_id
_entity_poly.type
_entity_poly.pdbx_seq_one_letter_code
_entity_poly.pdbx_strand_id
1 'polypeptide(L)'
;LTFSAMWVAGVAYADRIAPAGLGATAQGQFAGVSMGLASATGAFIGGFLFESLGLRTTFAVLGSAIILAYLVLGGVLLASHYRTRKLAPVIEH
;
A
#
# COMPACT_ATOMS: atom_id res chain seq x y z
N LEU A 1 -7.79 14.04 -3.49
CA LEU A 1 -8.26 13.41 -2.24
C LEU A 1 -7.54 12.08 -1.95
N THR A 2 -7.52 11.12 -2.88
CA THR A 2 -6.90 9.80 -2.68
C THR A 2 -5.43 9.86 -2.22
N PHE A 3 -4.59 10.59 -2.96
CA PHE A 3 -3.18 10.77 -2.60
C PHE A 3 -3.01 11.45 -1.23
N SER A 4 -3.70 12.57 -0.99
CA SER A 4 -3.60 13.32 0.28
C SER A 4 -4.04 12.49 1.49
N ALA A 5 -5.13 11.73 1.36
CA ALA A 5 -5.60 10.84 2.42
C ALA A 5 -4.62 9.70 2.70
N MET A 6 -4.08 9.06 1.64
CA MET A 6 -3.05 8.03 1.76
C MET A 6 -1.79 8.57 2.41
N TRP A 7 -1.34 9.76 2.01
CA TRP A 7 -0.15 10.40 2.55
C TRP A 7 -0.29 10.70 4.04
N VAL A 8 -1.38 11.35 4.45
CA VAL A 8 -1.64 11.67 5.87
C VAL A 8 -1.73 10.40 6.71
N ALA A 9 -2.46 9.38 6.24
CA ALA A 9 -2.56 8.10 6.93
C ALA A 9 -1.20 7.40 7.05
N GLY A 10 -0.39 7.43 5.99
CA GLY A 10 0.95 6.83 5.96
C GLY A 10 1.92 7.51 6.91
N VAL A 11 2.00 8.85 6.89
CA VAL A 11 2.85 9.62 7.81
C VAL A 11 2.44 9.40 9.26
N ALA A 12 1.14 9.45 9.56
CA ALA A 12 0.62 9.21 10.90
C ALA A 12 0.91 7.78 11.40
N TYR A 13 0.79 6.79 10.51
CA TYR A 13 1.12 5.41 10.84
C TYR A 13 2.62 5.22 11.08
N ALA A 14 3.48 5.78 10.22
CA ALA A 14 4.92 5.71 10.35
C ALA A 14 5.41 6.34 11.66
N ASP A 15 4.81 7.47 12.06
CA ASP A 15 5.11 8.12 13.34
C ASP A 15 4.68 7.25 14.53
N ARG A 16 3.45 6.72 14.49
CA ARG A 16 2.89 5.90 15.57
C ARG A 16 3.72 4.64 15.86
N ILE A 17 4.33 4.03 14.85
CA ILE A 17 5.12 2.80 15.02
C ILE A 17 6.61 3.06 15.22
N ALA A 18 7.07 4.30 15.12
CA ALA A 18 8.48 4.64 15.25
C ALA A 18 8.96 4.41 16.70
N PRO A 19 10.10 3.74 16.90
CA PRO A 19 10.75 3.69 18.21
C PRO A 19 11.13 5.10 18.69
N ALA A 20 11.23 5.28 20.01
CA ALA A 20 11.61 6.56 20.61
C ALA A 20 12.94 7.07 20.01
N GLY A 21 12.93 8.32 19.53
CA GLY A 21 14.09 8.94 18.89
C GLY A 21 14.30 8.60 17.40
N LEU A 22 13.52 7.69 16.81
CA LEU A 22 13.66 7.27 15.40
C LEU A 22 12.58 7.82 14.46
N GLY A 23 11.77 8.80 14.91
CA GLY A 23 10.69 9.38 14.10
C GLY A 23 11.16 9.93 12.75
N ALA A 24 12.26 10.70 12.74
CA ALA A 24 12.83 11.24 11.50
C ALA A 24 13.28 10.13 10.52
N THR A 25 13.87 9.05 11.03
CA THR A 25 14.26 7.89 10.22
C THR A 25 13.04 7.17 9.65
N ALA A 26 12.00 6.97 10.45
CA ALA A 26 10.75 6.34 9.98
C ALA A 26 10.06 7.17 8.88
N GLN A 27 10.00 8.50 9.04
CA GLN A 27 9.47 9.40 8.01
C GLN A 27 10.34 9.40 6.74
N GLY A 28 11.67 9.41 6.91
CA GLY A 28 12.61 9.30 5.79
C GLY A 28 12.45 7.99 5.01
N GLN A 29 12.26 6.85 5.70
CA GLN A 29 11.99 5.57 5.05
C GLN A 29 10.64 5.58 4.32
N PHE A 30 9.56 6.04 4.96
CA PHE A 30 8.25 6.12 4.34
C PHE A 30 8.27 6.99 3.07
N ALA A 31 8.86 8.19 3.16
CA ALA A 31 9.00 9.09 2.01
C ALA A 31 9.91 8.50 0.93
N GLY A 32 11.05 7.93 1.31
CA GLY A 32 12.01 7.32 0.38
C GLY A 32 11.42 6.15 -0.41
N VAL A 33 10.62 5.30 0.24
CA VAL A 33 9.92 4.20 -0.43
C VAL A 33 8.78 4.72 -1.31
N SER A 34 7.92 5.58 -0.75
CA SER A 34 6.69 6.04 -1.42
C SER A 34 6.96 6.95 -2.61
N MET A 35 7.97 7.81 -2.52
CA MET A 35 8.30 8.79 -3.57
C MET A 35 9.52 8.39 -4.38
N GLY A 36 10.50 7.72 -3.78
CA GLY A 36 11.73 7.32 -4.48
C GLY A 36 11.58 5.96 -5.14
N LEU A 37 11.55 4.89 -4.34
CA LEU A 37 11.58 3.52 -4.83
C LEU A 37 10.36 3.19 -5.70
N ALA A 38 9.16 3.59 -5.27
CA ALA A 38 7.94 3.38 -6.03
C ALA A 38 7.99 4.09 -7.39
N SER A 39 8.50 5.33 -7.44
CA SER A 39 8.64 6.08 -8.70
C SER A 39 9.67 5.43 -9.63
N ALA A 40 10.84 5.03 -9.12
CA ALA A 40 11.86 4.36 -9.91
C ALA A 40 11.35 3.03 -10.49
N THR A 41 10.71 2.22 -9.65
CA THR A 41 10.14 0.93 -10.06
C THR A 41 8.99 1.11 -11.04
N GLY A 42 8.10 2.07 -10.79
CA GLY A 42 6.99 2.38 -11.67
C GLY A 42 7.44 2.92 -13.03
N ALA A 43 8.47 3.77 -13.07
CA ALA A 43 9.05 4.26 -14.32
C ALA A 43 9.72 3.14 -15.11
N PHE A 44 10.47 2.26 -14.44
CA PHE A 44 11.13 1.13 -15.10
C PHE A 44 10.12 0.14 -15.69
N ILE A 45 9.20 -0.37 -14.86
CA ILE A 45 8.19 -1.35 -15.30
C ILE A 45 7.24 -0.70 -16.32
N GLY A 46 6.78 0.52 -16.05
CA GLY A 46 5.87 1.25 -16.92
C GLY A 46 6.50 1.57 -18.27
N GLY A 47 7.78 1.97 -18.30
CA GLY A 47 8.54 2.21 -19.53
C GLY A 47 8.70 0.94 -20.36
N PHE A 48 9.09 -0.17 -19.73
CA PHE A 48 9.21 -1.47 -20.40
C PHE A 48 7.87 -1.96 -20.98
N LEU A 49 6.78 -1.87 -20.22
CA LEU A 49 5.44 -2.23 -20.71
C LEU A 49 4.98 -1.30 -21.83
N PHE A 50 5.26 0.00 -21.71
CA PHE A 50 4.92 0.98 -22.73
C PHE A 50 5.63 0.69 -24.06
N GLU A 51 6.92 0.36 -24.03
CA GLU A 51 7.69 0.01 -25.23
C GLU A 51 7.18 -1.29 -25.88
N SER A 52 6.84 -2.30 -25.07
CA SER A 52 6.46 -3.62 -25.58
C SER A 52 4.98 -3.74 -26.00
N LEU A 53 4.06 -3.07 -25.30
CA LEU A 53 2.61 -3.27 -25.46
C LEU A 53 1.85 -2.00 -25.87
N GLY A 54 2.53 -0.85 -25.90
CA GLY A 54 1.93 0.46 -26.18
C GLY A 54 1.09 1.01 -25.02
N LEU A 55 0.76 2.31 -25.12
CA LEU A 55 0.13 3.10 -24.05
C LEU A 55 -1.15 2.48 -23.47
N ARG A 56 -2.08 2.09 -24.35
CA ARG A 56 -3.42 1.63 -23.96
C ARG A 56 -3.33 0.35 -23.11
N THR A 57 -2.54 -0.60 -23.56
CA THR A 57 -2.39 -1.90 -22.89
C THR A 57 -1.67 -1.75 -21.57
N THR A 58 -0.62 -0.92 -21.50
CA THR A 58 0.10 -0.64 -20.25
C THR A 58 -0.83 -0.10 -19.18
N PHE A 59 -1.66 0.91 -19.47
CA PHE A 59 -2.60 1.44 -18.48
C PHE A 59 -3.68 0.43 -18.08
N ALA A 60 -4.16 -0.39 -19.02
CA ALA A 60 -5.14 -1.44 -18.71
C ALA A 60 -4.55 -2.50 -17.76
N VAL A 61 -3.31 -2.93 -17.99
CA VAL A 61 -2.58 -3.89 -17.14
C VAL A 61 -2.34 -3.30 -15.75
N LEU A 62 -1.79 -2.08 -15.67
CA LEU A 62 -1.52 -1.42 -14.38
C LEU A 62 -2.80 -1.16 -13.59
N GLY A 63 -3.87 -0.71 -14.26
CA GLY A 63 -5.18 -0.50 -13.62
C GLY A 63 -5.76 -1.80 -13.08
N SER A 64 -5.70 -2.88 -13.86
CA SER A 64 -6.17 -4.20 -13.44
C SER A 64 -5.38 -4.74 -12.25
N ALA A 65 -4.05 -4.54 -12.25
CA ALA A 65 -3.18 -4.92 -11.14
C ALA A 65 -3.54 -4.16 -9.84
N ILE A 66 -3.82 -2.86 -9.92
CA ILE A 66 -4.24 -2.06 -8.77
C ILE A 66 -5.59 -2.55 -8.22
N ILE A 67 -6.58 -2.82 -9.09
CA ILE A 67 -7.87 -3.36 -8.67
C ILE A 67 -7.68 -4.70 -7.96
N LEU A 68 -6.89 -5.62 -8.55
CA LEU A 68 -6.61 -6.91 -7.95
C LEU A 68 -5.94 -6.76 -6.56
N ALA A 69 -4.98 -5.85 -6.42
CA ALA A 69 -4.33 -5.57 -5.13
C ALA A 69 -5.34 -5.10 -4.07
N TYR A 70 -6.28 -4.22 -4.43
CA TYR A 70 -7.33 -3.79 -3.50
C TYR A 70 -8.31 -4.90 -3.15
N LEU A 71 -8.66 -5.77 -4.10
CA LEU A 71 -9.52 -6.94 -3.83
C LEU A 71 -8.84 -7.92 -2.86
N VAL A 72 -7.56 -8.21 -3.07
CA VAL A 72 -6.77 -9.06 -2.17
C VAL A 72 -6.69 -8.44 -0.78
N LEU A 73 -6.33 -7.16 -0.68
CA LEU A 73 -6.25 -6.45 0.60
C LEU A 73 -7.60 -6.45 1.33
N GLY A 74 -8.68 -6.11 0.62
CA GLY A 74 -10.04 -6.11 1.16
C GLY A 74 -10.46 -7.50 1.65
N GLY A 75 -10.15 -8.55 0.88
CA GLY A 75 -10.41 -9.93 1.27
C GLY A 75 -9.65 -10.35 2.53
N VAL A 76 -8.37 -9.99 2.64
CA VAL A 76 -7.55 -10.27 3.83
C VAL A 76 -8.09 -9.53 5.06
N LEU A 77 -8.44 -8.25 4.93
CA LEU A 77 -9.02 -7.45 6.02
C LEU A 77 -10.40 -7.96 6.44
N LEU A 78 -11.20 -8.40 5.48
CA LEU A 78 -12.51 -8.98 5.77
C LEU A 78 -12.36 -10.33 6.51
N ALA A 79 -11.46 -11.18 6.05
CA ALA A 79 -11.17 -12.46 6.70
C ALA A 79 -10.61 -12.27 8.12
N SER A 80 -9.75 -11.28 8.33
CA SER A 80 -9.22 -10.97 9.66
C SER A 80 -10.32 -10.46 10.59
N HIS A 81 -11.23 -9.62 10.11
CA HIS A 81 -12.39 -9.12 10.87
C HIS A 81 -13.38 -10.23 11.24
N TYR A 82 -13.65 -11.17 10.34
CA TYR A 82 -14.48 -12.33 10.67
C TYR A 82 -13.81 -13.24 11.69
N ARG A 83 -12.49 -13.42 11.61
CA ARG A 83 -11.73 -14.27 12.55
C ARG A 83 -11.75 -13.68 13.96
N THR A 84 -11.50 -12.38 14.13
CA THR A 84 -11.53 -11.74 15.46
C THR A 84 -12.93 -11.79 16.09
N ARG A 85 -13.99 -11.56 15.31
CA ARG A 85 -15.37 -11.66 15.82
C ARG A 85 -15.78 -13.06 16.26
N LYS A 86 -15.30 -14.11 15.58
CA LYS A 86 -15.59 -15.50 15.97
C LYS A 86 -14.83 -15.94 17.22
N LEU A 87 -13.65 -15.39 17.48
CA LEU A 87 -12.81 -15.75 18.62
C LEU A 87 -13.11 -14.92 19.89
N ALA A 88 -13.71 -13.74 19.76
CA ALA A 88 -14.13 -12.90 20.89
C ALA A 88 -14.94 -13.64 21.97
N PRO A 89 -15.96 -14.47 21.65
CA PRO A 89 -16.72 -15.19 22.68
C PRO A 89 -15.99 -16.41 23.29
N VAL A 90 -14.80 -16.79 22.78
CA VAL A 90 -14.05 -17.96 23.27
C VAL A 90 -13.02 -17.58 24.35
N ILE A 91 -12.65 -16.30 24.45
CA ILE A 91 -11.60 -15.81 25.37
C ILE A 91 -12.20 -15.29 26.70
N GLU A 92 -13.52 -15.10 26.78
CA GLU A 92 -14.22 -14.62 28.00
C GLU A 92 -14.70 -15.74 28.95
N HIS A 93 -14.21 -16.99 28.78
CA HIS A 93 -14.48 -18.14 29.65
C HIS A 93 -13.18 -18.74 30.18
#